data_AF-A0AAW3Q0A9-F1
#
_entry.id   AF-A0AAW3Q0A9-F1
#
_cell.length_a   1.000
_cell.length_b   1.000
_cell.length_c   1.000
_cell.angle_alpha   90.00
_cell.angle_beta   90.00
_cell.angle_gamma   90.00
#
_symmetry.space_group_name_H-M   'P 1'
#
loop_
_entity.id
_entity.type
_entity.pdbx_description
1 polymer ?
#
loop_
_entity_poly.entity_id
_entity_poly.type
_entity_poly.pdbx_seq_one_letter_code
_entity_poly.pdbx_strand_id
1 'polypeptide(L)'
;MDVIESPLCADVPRMTVSPRFAELMPAEFVSDLNRWMREFFGTSDVSYIVEGRTIVMSPRAAADLRRQASQASVRPWHWQGWRA
;
A
#
# COMPACT_ATOMS: atom_id res chain seq x y z
N MET A 1 3.93 6.99 18.31
CA MET A 1 3.12 6.05 17.51
C MET A 1 4.11 5.26 16.72
N ASP A 2 4.25 3.99 17.07
CA ASP A 2 5.35 3.15 16.60
C ASP A 2 4.87 2.27 15.45
N VAL A 3 5.71 2.08 14.43
CA VAL A 3 5.39 1.25 13.26
C VAL A 3 6.31 0.04 13.28
N ILE A 4 5.72 -1.15 13.33
CA ILE A 4 6.41 -2.42 13.20
C ILE A 4 6.06 -3.02 11.84
N GLU A 5 7.09 -3.28 11.04
CA GLU A 5 6.94 -3.96 9.76
C GLU A 5 6.97 -5.47 9.96
N SER A 6 5.92 -6.18 9.52
CA SER A 6 5.83 -7.63 9.59
C SER A 6 5.43 -8.20 8.23
N PRO A 7 6.24 -9.12 7.65
CA PRO A 7 5.86 -9.83 6.43
C PRO A 7 4.57 -10.66 6.59
N LEU A 8 4.23 -11.06 7.82
CA LEU A 8 3.02 -11.83 8.13
C LEU A 8 1.74 -11.02 7.92
N CYS A 9 1.84 -9.70 7.86
CA CYS A 9 0.72 -8.82 7.50
C CYS A 9 0.47 -8.74 5.99
N ALA A 10 1.40 -9.26 5.18
CA ALA A 10 1.23 -9.43 3.75
C ALA A 10 0.93 -10.90 3.45
N ASP A 11 -0.30 -11.33 3.76
CA ASP A 11 -0.77 -12.68 3.44
C ASP A 11 -1.20 -12.78 1.97
N VAL A 12 -0.24 -12.55 1.06
CA VAL A 12 -0.49 -12.57 -0.37
C VAL A 12 0.70 -13.24 -1.08
N PRO A 13 0.59 -14.53 -1.44
CA PRO A 13 1.48 -15.10 -2.44
C PRO A 13 1.29 -14.30 -3.73
N ARG A 14 2.32 -13.56 -4.16
CA ARG A 14 2.26 -12.88 -5.46
C ARG A 14 2.34 -13.94 -6.54
N MET A 15 1.29 -14.06 -7.36
CA MET A 15 1.38 -14.88 -8.56
C MET A 15 2.45 -14.29 -9.47
N THR A 16 3.48 -15.07 -9.72
CA THR A 16 4.51 -14.72 -10.69
C THR A 16 4.11 -15.33 -12.01
N VAL A 17 3.66 -14.49 -12.95
CA VAL A 17 3.43 -14.94 -14.32
C VAL A 17 4.77 -15.13 -15.02
N SER A 18 4.83 -16.05 -15.98
CA SER A 18 6.04 -16.21 -16.80
C SER A 18 6.31 -14.91 -17.59
N PRO A 19 7.57 -14.56 -17.88
CA PRO A 19 7.91 -13.35 -18.63
C PRO A 19 7.16 -13.28 -19.97
N ARG A 20 7.05 -14.42 -20.65
CA ARG A 20 6.35 -14.57 -21.93
C ARG A 20 4.85 -14.29 -21.82
N PHE A 21 4.23 -14.56 -20.68
CA PHE A 21 2.82 -14.22 -20.44
C PHE A 21 2.63 -12.71 -20.23
N ALA A 22 3.56 -12.03 -19.57
CA ALA A 22 3.53 -10.58 -19.38
C ALA A 22 3.75 -9.81 -20.69
N GLU A 23 4.56 -10.34 -21.60
CA GLU A 23 4.83 -9.74 -22.91
C GLU A 23 3.66 -9.88 -23.89
N LEU A 24 2.89 -10.96 -23.78
CA LEU A 24 1.80 -11.27 -24.71
C LEU A 24 0.46 -10.66 -24.30
N MET A 25 0.32 -10.23 -23.04
CA MET A 25 -0.94 -9.73 -22.51
C MET A 25 -0.90 -8.20 -22.36
N PRO A 26 -1.99 -7.49 -22.72
CA PRO A 26 -2.11 -6.07 -22.40
C PRO A 26 -1.94 -5.81 -20.90
N ALA A 27 -1.29 -4.70 -20.54
CA ALA A 27 -1.06 -4.35 -19.13
C ALA A 27 -2.35 -4.26 -18.31
N GLU A 28 -3.45 -3.81 -18.93
CA GLU A 28 -4.77 -3.75 -18.30
C GLU A 28 -5.31 -5.14 -17.95
N PHE A 29 -5.15 -6.13 -18.84
CA PHE A 29 -5.56 -7.50 -18.58
C PHE A 29 -4.79 -8.12 -17.40
N VAL A 30 -3.47 -7.88 -17.32
CA VAL A 30 -2.64 -8.34 -16.21
C VAL A 30 -3.08 -7.69 -14.89
N SER A 31 -3.46 -6.41 -14.93
CA SER A 31 -4.01 -5.69 -13.77
C SER A 31 -5.34 -6.30 -13.31
N ASP A 32 -6.25 -6.56 -14.25
CA ASP A 32 -7.58 -7.13 -13.97
C ASP A 32 -7.49 -8.55 -13.41
N LEU A 33 -6.62 -9.37 -13.99
CA LEU A 33 -6.34 -10.72 -13.50
C LEU A 33 -5.81 -10.68 -12.05
N ASN A 34 -4.86 -9.78 -11.76
CA ASN A 34 -4.31 -9.62 -10.41
C ASN A 34 -5.36 -9.15 -9.40
N ARG A 35 -6.29 -8.28 -9.81
CA ARG A 35 -7.40 -7.83 -8.97
C ARG A 35 -8.39 -8.97 -8.70
N TRP A 36 -8.84 -9.67 -9.75
CA TRP A 36 -9.75 -10.81 -9.62
C TRP A 36 -9.16 -11.89 -8.71
N MET A 37 -7.87 -12.21 -8.86
CA MET A 37 -7.23 -13.20 -7.99
C MET A 37 -7.17 -12.77 -6.52
N ARG A 38 -6.92 -11.49 -6.23
CA ARG A 38 -6.93 -11.02 -4.84
C ARG A 38 -8.29 -11.17 -4.20
N GLU A 39 -9.34 -10.85 -4.94
CA GLU A 39 -10.72 -11.03 -4.51
C GLU A 39 -11.07 -12.53 -4.34
N PHE A 40 -10.63 -13.37 -5.27
CA PHE A 40 -10.90 -14.81 -5.25
C PHE A 40 -10.21 -15.55 -4.10
N PHE A 41 -8.92 -15.27 -3.86
CA PHE A 41 -8.15 -15.92 -2.79
C PHE A 41 -8.35 -15.29 -1.41
N GLY A 42 -9.08 -14.17 -1.32
CA GLY A 42 -9.28 -13.44 -0.06
C GLY A 42 -8.00 -12.82 0.51
N THR A 43 -6.94 -12.72 -0.30
CA THR A 43 -5.64 -12.22 0.13
C THR A 43 -5.71 -10.72 0.39
N SER A 44 -5.40 -10.32 1.61
CA SER A 44 -5.60 -8.97 2.12
C SER A 44 -4.30 -8.45 2.73
N ASP A 45 -3.94 -7.20 2.42
CA ASP A 45 -2.88 -6.49 3.15
C ASP A 45 -3.53 -5.85 4.37
N VAL A 46 -3.23 -6.37 5.56
CA VAL A 46 -3.90 -5.99 6.81
C VAL A 46 -2.96 -5.20 7.71
N SER A 47 -3.52 -4.23 8.43
CA SER A 47 -2.79 -3.48 9.45
C SER A 47 -3.52 -3.61 10.79
N TYR A 48 -2.78 -3.87 11.85
CA TYR A 48 -3.31 -4.05 13.19
C TYR A 48 -2.85 -2.91 14.10
N ILE A 49 -3.76 -2.42 14.94
CA ILE A 49 -3.41 -1.49 16.02
C ILE A 49 -3.29 -2.31 17.30
N VAL A 50 -2.08 -2.39 17.85
CA VAL A 50 -1.77 -3.08 19.09
C VAL A 50 -1.67 -2.05 20.20
N GLU A 51 -2.42 -2.27 21.29
CA GLU A 51 -2.46 -1.40 22.48
C GLU A 51 -2.71 0.10 22.18
N GLY A 52 -3.34 0.43 21.05
CA GLY A 52 -3.66 1.80 20.66
C GLY A 52 -2.46 2.69 20.30
N ARG A 53 -1.22 2.19 20.37
CA ARG A 53 0.00 2.99 20.15
C ARG A 53 0.92 2.48 19.06
N THR A 54 0.79 1.20 18.71
CA THR A 54 1.67 0.52 17.75
C THR A 54 0.83 0.06 16.57
N ILE A 55 1.25 0.43 15.36
CA ILE A 55 0.71 -0.22 14.15
C ILE A 55 1.67 -1.31 13.71
N VAL A 56 1.13 -2.51 13.52
CA VAL A 56 1.82 -3.61 12.84
C VAL A 56 1.24 -3.72 11.43
N MET A 57 2.08 -3.62 10.40
CA MET A 57 1.65 -3.60 9.00
C MET A 57 2.68 -4.26 8.09
N SER A 58 2.31 -4.51 6.83
CA SER A 58 3.26 -5.00 5.85
C SER A 58 4.36 -3.97 5.53
N PRO A 59 5.56 -4.40 5.11
CA PRO A 59 6.61 -3.49 4.63
C PRO A 59 6.15 -2.57 3.50
N ARG A 60 5.24 -3.08 2.63
CA ARG A 60 4.63 -2.30 1.56
C ARG A 60 3.77 -1.17 2.12
N ALA A 61 2.85 -1.50 3.04
CA ALA A 61 1.99 -0.51 3.67
C ALA A 61 2.80 0.57 4.40
N ALA A 62 3.89 0.17 5.07
CA ALA A 62 4.80 1.11 5.72
C ALA A 62 5.52 2.03 4.72
N ALA A 63 5.97 1.50 3.58
CA ALA A 63 6.57 2.29 2.51
C ALA A 63 5.56 3.27 1.88
N ASP A 64 4.32 2.83 1.66
CA ASP A 64 3.23 3.67 1.15
C ASP A 64 2.89 4.80 2.13
N LEU A 65 2.83 4.50 3.43
CA LEU A 65 2.62 5.48 4.50
C LEU A 65 3.75 6.52 4.54
N ARG A 66 5.01 6.10 4.45
CA ARG A 66 6.17 7.02 4.39
C ARG A 66 6.11 7.93 3.17
N ARG A 67 5.76 7.38 2.00
CA ARG A 67 5.60 8.16 0.77
C ARG A 67 4.49 9.20 0.92
N GLN A 68 3.35 8.84 1.48
CA GLN A 68 2.25 9.78 1.73
C GLN A 68 2.64 10.86 2.74
N ALA A 69 3.33 10.50 3.82
CA ALA A 69 3.84 11.47 4.80
C ALA A 69 4.81 12.47 4.16
N SER A 70 5.68 12.01 3.26
CA SER A 70 6.61 12.87 2.51
C SER A 70 5.94 13.77 1.47
N GLN A 71 4.74 13.42 1.01
CA GLN A 71 3.94 14.25 0.11
C GLN A 71 3.06 15.24 0.90
N ALA A 72 2.57 14.84 2.07
CA ALA A 72 1.78 15.68 2.96
C ALA A 72 2.58 16.82 3.60
N SER A 73 3.90 16.65 3.78
CA SER A 73 4.82 17.73 4.18
C SER A 73 5.01 18.80 3.11
N VAL A 74 4.55 18.56 1.87
CA VAL A 74 4.52 19.53 0.77
C VAL A 74 3.10 20.11 0.63
N ARG A 75 2.53 20.65 1.71
CA ARG A 75 1.47 21.66 1.59
C ARG A 75 2.13 23.03 1.71
N PRO A 76 2.10 23.90 0.68
CA PRO A 76 2.51 25.28 0.86
C PRO A 76 1.60 25.89 1.93
N TRP A 77 2.21 26.41 2.99
CA TRP A 77 1.53 27.25 3.95
C TRP A 77 1.03 28.50 3.22
N HIS A 78 -0.22 28.48 2.73
CA HIS A 78 -0.89 29.70 2.29
C HIS A 78 -1.28 30.49 3.53
N TRP A 79 -0.33 31.26 4.06
CA TRP A 79 -0.56 32.26 5.08
C TRP A 79 -1.24 33.47 4.41
N GLN A 80 -2.57 33.46 4.34
CA GLN A 80 -3.32 34.71 4.10
C GLN A 80 -3.55 35.37 5.44
N GLY A 81 -2.64 36.32 5.71
CA GLY A 81 -2.65 37.18 6.87
C GLY A 81 -3.94 37.98 7.01
N TRP A 82 -4.16 38.35 8.27
CA TRP A 82 -5.18 39.23 8.78
C TRP A 82 -5.40 40.47 7.93
N ARG A 83 -6.66 40.84 7.71
CA ARG A 83 -7.05 42.25 7.61
C ARG A 83 -8.18 42.51 8.60
N ALA A 84 -7.84 43.34 9.58
CA ALA A 84 -8.77 44.17 10.33
C ALA A 84 -9.39 45.24 9.42
#